data_AF-I1BTP0-F1
#
_entry.id   AF-I1BTP0-F1
#
_cell.length_a   1.000
_cell.length_b   1.000
_cell.length_c   1.000
_cell.angle_alpha   90.00
_cell.angle_beta   90.00
_cell.angle_gamma   90.00
#
_symmetry.space_group_name_H-M   'P 1'
#
loop_
_entity.id
_entity.type
_entity.pdbx_description
1 polymer ?
#
loop_
_entity_poly.entity_id
_entity_poly.type
_entity_poly.pdbx_seq_one_letter_code
_entity_poly.pdbx_strand_id
1 'polypeptide(L)' 'MNALDKHKELKDCHIVMDNVPIHMDADSEKEINRRGYGCVYLPPYSPKLSPIGQFWSVYIP' A
#
# COMPACT_ATOMS: atom_id res chain seq x y z
N MET A 1 -9.83 -2.79 4.69
CA MET A 1 -10.14 -3.08 3.27
C MET A 1 -11.60 -2.89 2.86
N ASN A 2 -12.57 -2.83 3.78
CA ASN A 2 -14.00 -2.64 3.43
C ASN A 2 -14.28 -1.45 2.49
N ALA A 3 -13.47 -0.39 2.55
CA ALA A 3 -13.55 0.72 1.60
C ALA A 3 -13.18 0.30 0.17
N LEU A 4 -12.06 -0.41 -0.01
CA LEU A 4 -11.61 -0.95 -1.30
C LEU A 4 -12.55 -2.03 -1.84
N ASP A 5 -13.21 -2.79 -0.97
CA ASP A 5 -14.14 -3.86 -1.37
C ASP A 5 -15.39 -3.32 -2.11
N LYS A 6 -15.67 -2.02 -2.00
CA LYS A 6 -16.72 -1.34 -2.77
C LYS A 6 -16.36 -1.15 -4.25
N HIS A 7 -15.07 -1.29 -4.58
CA HIS A 7 -14.47 -1.02 -5.88
C HIS A 7 -13.97 -2.33 -6.48
N LYS A 8 -14.83 -2.99 -7.27
CA LYS A 8 -14.51 -4.29 -7.89
C LYS A 8 -13.35 -4.20 -8.87
N GLU A 9 -13.16 -3.03 -9.48
CA GLU A 9 -12.06 -2.70 -10.39
C GLU A 9 -10.68 -2.72 -9.73
N LEU A 10 -10.62 -2.61 -8.39
CA LEU A 10 -9.36 -2.66 -7.64
C LEU A 10 -8.97 -4.10 -7.27
N LYS A 11 -9.82 -5.10 -7.55
CA LYS A 11 -9.43 -6.50 -7.35
C LYS A 11 -8.24 -6.84 -8.25
N ASP A 12 -7.38 -7.72 -7.77
CA ASP A 12 -6.11 -8.13 -8.39
C ASP A 12 -5.06 -7.00 -8.49
N CYS A 13 -5.35 -5.80 -8.00
CA CYS A 13 -4.38 -4.73 -7.85
C CYS A 13 -3.50 -4.92 -6.61
N HIS A 14 -2.34 -4.27 -6.61
CA HIS A 14 -1.40 -4.31 -5.51
C HIS A 14 -1.50 -3.06 -4.64
N ILE A 15 -1.46 -3.26 -3.33
CA ILE A 15 -1.33 -2.20 -2.33
C ILE A 15 0.15 -1.95 -2.13
N VAL A 16 0.59 -0.73 -2.44
CA VAL A 16 1.96 -0.28 -2.23
C VAL A 16 2.10 0.25 -0.80
N MET A 17 3.03 -0.29 -0.02
CA MET A 17 3.28 0.10 1.37
C MET A 17 4.73 0.51 1.58
N ASP A 18 4.95 1.44 2.51
CA ASP A 18 6.31 1.76 2.97
C ASP A 18 6.92 0.55 3.68
N ASN A 19 8.24 0.39 3.52
CA ASN A 19 8.99 -0.69 4.15
C ASN A 19 9.49 -0.26 5.53
N VAL A 20 8.53 -0.12 6.45
CA VAL A 20 8.76 0.09 7.87
C VAL A 20 8.21 -1.08 8.67
N PRO A 21 8.83 -1.47 9.81
CA PRO A 21 8.46 -2.69 10.54
C PRO A 21 6.98 -2.77 10.93
N ILE A 22 6.33 -1.64 11.17
CA ILE A 22 4.90 -1.56 11.50
C ILE A 22 3.97 -2.01 10.35
N HIS A 23 4.46 -2.05 9.11
CA HIS A 23 3.70 -2.51 7.94
C HIS A 23 4.02 -3.96 7.54
N MET A 24 5.03 -4.59 8.15
CA MET A 24 5.50 -5.94 7.79
C MET A 24 4.84 -7.04 8.64
N ASP A 25 3.60 -6.81 9.08
CA ASP A 25 2.83 -7.80 9.81
C ASP A 25 2.27 -8.88 8.86
N ALA A 26 2.57 -10.14 9.17
CA ALA A 26 2.19 -11.28 8.33
C ALA A 26 0.67 -11.49 8.27
N ASP A 27 -0.07 -11.11 9.32
CA ASP A 27 -1.53 -11.25 9.33
C ASP A 27 -2.20 -10.20 8.46
N SER A 28 -1.63 -9.01 8.40
CA SER A 28 -2.03 -7.95 7.47
C SER A 28 -1.86 -8.39 6.02
N GLU A 29 -0.71 -8.98 5.65
CA GLU A 29 -0.49 -9.49 4.29
C GLU A 29 -1.45 -10.65 3.93
N LYS A 30 -1.69 -11.58 4.86
CA LYS A 30 -2.68 -12.65 4.66
C LYS A 30 -4.07 -12.09 4.40
N GLU A 31 -4.47 -11.06 5.14
CA GLU A 31 -5.78 -10.45 4.98
C GLU A 31 -5.93 -9.70 3.64
N ILE A 32 -4.87 -9.03 3.19
CA ILE A 32 -4.77 -8.39 1.87
C ILE A 32 -4.99 -9.44 0.78
N ASN A 33 -4.22 -10.52 0.82
CA ASN A 33 -4.28 -11.62 -0.15
C ASN A 33 -5.65 -12.33 -0.11
N ARG A 34 -6.20 -12.61 1.08
CA ARG A 34 -7.51 -13.24 1.26
C ARG A 34 -8.64 -12.47 0.56
N ARG A 35 -8.51 -11.14 0.47
CA ARG A 35 -9.50 -10.27 -0.16
C ARG A 35 -9.27 -10.07 -1.66
N GLY A 36 -8.27 -10.73 -2.26
CA GLY A 36 -7.97 -10.62 -3.69
C GLY A 36 -7.19 -9.37 -4.06
N TYR A 37 -6.32 -8.90 -3.16
CA TYR A 37 -5.37 -7.82 -3.43
C TYR A 37 -3.95 -8.35 -3.24
N GLY A 38 -2.98 -7.82 -3.98
CA GLY A 38 -1.56 -8.06 -3.71
C GLY A 38 -1.00 -7.02 -2.73
N CYS A 39 0.16 -7.32 -2.15
CA CYS A 39 0.91 -6.40 -1.31
C CYS A 39 2.33 -6.23 -1.85
N VAL A 40 2.81 -4.99 -1.99
CA VAL A 40 4.18 -4.69 -2.41
C VAL A 40 4.79 -3.67 -1.46
N TYR A 41 5.98 -3.99 -0.97
CA TYR A 41 6.76 -3.11 -0.12
C TYR A 41 7.78 -2.34 -0.95
N LEU A 42 7.89 -1.03 -0.71
CA LEU A 42 8.92 -0.22 -1.33
C LEU A 42 10.33 -0.64 -0.87
N PRO A 43 11.38 -0.44 -1.68
CA PRO A 43 12.74 -0.63 -1.19
C PRO A 43 13.03 0.34 -0.03
N PRO A 44 13.87 -0.06 0.95
CA PRO A 44 14.26 0.82 2.06
C PRO A 44 14.75 2.18 1.56
N TYR A 45 14.40 3.25 2.29
CA TYR A 45 14.85 4.63 2.01
C TYR A 45 14.59 5.09 0.56
N SER A 46 13.45 4.69 -0.02
CA SER A 46 13.03 5.09 -1.38
C SER A 46 11.88 6.11 -1.39
N PRO A 47 12.01 7.30 -0.76
CA PRO A 47 10.91 8.26 -0.64
C PRO A 47 10.43 8.79 -2.00
N LYS A 48 11.31 8.84 -3.01
CA LYS A 48 10.95 9.23 -4.38
C LYS A 48 9.97 8.27 -5.05
N LEU A 49 9.90 7.01 -4.59
CA LEU A 49 9.00 5.99 -5.12
C LEU A 49 7.66 5.94 -4.39
N SER A 50 7.50 6.68 -3.29
CA SER A 50 6.28 6.68 -2.49
C SER A 50 5.23 7.61 -3.12
N PRO A 51 4.12 7.08 -3.67
CA PRO A 51 3.11 7.92 -4.31
C PRO A 51 2.47 8.90 -3.33
N ILE A 52 2.37 8.52 -2.05
CA ILE A 52 1.84 9.41 -1.00
C ILE A 52 2.79 10.57 -0.70
N GLY A 53 4.11 10.35 -0.75
CA GLY A 53 5.09 11.43 -0.63
C GLY A 53 4.98 12.46 -1.76
N GLN A 54 4.80 11.98 -3.00
CA GLN A 54 4.57 12.86 -4.16
C GLN A 54 3.21 13.57 -4.08
N PHE A 55 2.17 12.91 -3.59
CA PHE A 55 0.87 13.52 -3.38
C PHE A 55 0.93 14.69 -2.40
N TRP A 56 1.68 14.53 -1.30
CA TRP A 56 1.81 15.58 -0.29
C TRP A 56 2.86 16.65 -0.62
N SER A 57 3.77 16.41 -1.58
CA SER A 57 4.83 17.37 -1.90
C SER A 57 4.29 18.71 -2.43
N VAL A 58 3.06 18.76 -2.93
CA VAL A 58 2.42 20.02 -3.37
C VAL A 58 1.88 20.86 -2.20
N TYR A 59 1.78 20.26 -1.00
CA TYR A 59 1.27 20.88 0.22
C TYR A 59 2.38 21.23 1.22
N ILE A 60 3.61 20.81 0.97
CA ILE A 60 4.78 21.12 1.79
C ILE A 60 5.58 22.21 1.03
N PRO A 61 5.76 23.41 1.60
CA PRO A 61 6.46 24.53 0.96
C PRO A 61 7.95 24.26 0.73
#